data_AF-A0A3D5PYG1-F1
#
_entry.id   AF-A0A3D5PYG1-F1
#
_cell.length_a   1.000
_cell.length_b   1.000
_cell.length_c   1.000
_cell.angle_alpha   90.00
_cell.angle_beta   90.00
_cell.angle_gamma   90.00
#
_symmetry.space_group_name_H-M   'P 1'
#
loop_
_entity.id
_entity.type
_entity.pdbx_description
1 polymer ?
#
loop_
_entity_poly.entity_id
_entity_poly.type
_entity_poly.pdbx_seq_one_letter_code
_entity_poly.pdbx_strand_id
1 'polypeptide(L)'
;MPKTTPLPKASRERLAALAAQPHFHRGRYQNLEPVTSRGLGDFLRWQLAPGRRFPPGKRYTLLRPDAHLLINPPAEPQLTWLGHASFLFQYQGLNLLTDPVLSDRASPFQLVGPKRFTPPALTVAEMPPIHLVLISHNHYDHLDEATVRQLHRRFGDNLCFCIPMGLRRWFEKRGIHNLVELDWWQSTPLPLATQSEVFCLPAQHFSGRTPTDTNTSLWCGWLLEIAGFRFYFGGDTGYGKIFRDIGELFSPIDLALIPIGAYDPRWFMAPVHVAPEEAVRIHQDIGARQSVGMHWGTFVLTDEPMDEPPRRLQLALERQGISESAFRVMQHGEVWSI
;
A
#
# COMPACT_ATOMS: atom_id res chain seq x y z
N MET A 1 0.50 25.38 -17.26
CA MET A 1 0.31 24.01 -16.76
C MET A 1 1.30 23.11 -17.49
N PRO A 2 2.20 22.40 -16.78
CA PRO A 2 3.04 21.41 -17.44
C PRO A 2 2.13 20.32 -18.00
N LYS A 3 2.20 20.10 -19.31
CA LYS A 3 1.51 18.99 -19.96
C LYS A 3 2.12 17.70 -19.41
N THR A 4 1.30 16.77 -18.94
CA THR A 4 1.73 15.37 -18.80
C THR A 4 2.26 14.93 -20.16
N THR A 5 3.56 14.65 -20.23
CA THR A 5 4.12 13.99 -21.41
C THR A 5 3.62 12.54 -21.34
N PRO A 6 2.83 12.06 -22.31
CA PRO A 6 2.44 10.67 -22.34
C PRO A 6 3.68 9.79 -22.26
N LEU A 7 3.56 8.63 -21.59
CA LEU A 7 4.65 7.65 -21.59
C LEU A 7 5.14 7.42 -23.03
N PRO A 8 6.46 7.42 -23.28
CA PRO A 8 7.02 7.19 -24.59
C PRO A 8 6.48 5.89 -25.21
N LYS A 9 6.34 5.85 -26.54
CA LYS A 9 5.85 4.66 -27.25
C LYS A 9 6.62 3.39 -26.86
N ALA A 10 7.94 3.49 -26.76
CA ALA A 10 8.79 2.38 -26.33
C ALA A 10 8.46 1.88 -24.91
N SER A 11 8.13 2.78 -23.98
CA SER A 11 7.68 2.40 -22.63
C SER A 11 6.32 1.70 -22.66
N ARG A 12 5.39 2.13 -23.52
CA ARG A 12 4.10 1.45 -23.72
C ARG A 12 4.26 0.06 -24.32
N GLU A 13 5.13 -0.09 -25.31
CA GLU A 13 5.46 -1.40 -25.90
C GLU A 13 6.11 -2.32 -24.86
N ARG A 14 7.02 -1.80 -24.03
CA ARG A 14 7.61 -2.55 -22.92
C ARG A 14 6.57 -2.97 -21.88
N LEU A 15 5.65 -2.08 -21.48
CA LEU A 15 4.55 -2.41 -20.56
C LEU A 15 3.66 -3.52 -21.12
N ALA A 16 3.30 -3.44 -22.41
CA ALA A 16 2.51 -4.47 -23.06
C ALA A 16 3.24 -5.84 -23.10
N ALA A 17 4.56 -5.82 -23.37
CA ALA A 17 5.37 -7.04 -23.35
C ALA A 17 5.49 -7.65 -21.93
N LEU A 18 5.61 -6.81 -20.90
CA LEU A 18 5.62 -7.25 -19.51
C LEU A 18 4.25 -7.80 -19.06
N ALA A 19 3.16 -7.13 -19.42
CA ALA A 19 1.79 -7.56 -19.11
C ALA A 19 1.41 -8.90 -19.77
N ALA A 20 2.07 -9.26 -20.88
CA ALA A 20 1.85 -10.54 -21.56
C ALA A 20 2.56 -11.73 -20.90
N GLN A 21 3.44 -11.50 -19.90
CA GLN A 21 4.19 -12.58 -19.26
C GLN A 21 3.29 -13.41 -18.34
N PRO A 22 3.33 -14.76 -18.46
CA PRO A 22 2.50 -15.62 -17.64
C PRO A 22 2.99 -15.63 -16.19
N HIS A 23 2.08 -15.39 -15.27
CA HIS A 23 2.34 -15.45 -13.83
C HIS A 23 1.14 -16.05 -13.07
N PHE A 24 0.14 -16.58 -13.80
CA PHE A 24 -0.99 -17.33 -13.27
C PHE A 24 -0.91 -18.79 -13.74
N HIS A 25 -0.75 -19.71 -12.80
CA HIS A 25 -0.55 -21.13 -13.06
C HIS A 25 -1.41 -21.99 -12.14
N ARG A 26 -2.14 -22.96 -12.73
CA ARG A 26 -3.00 -23.91 -12.00
C ARG A 26 -3.98 -23.22 -11.03
N GLY A 27 -4.57 -22.11 -11.45
CA GLY A 27 -5.54 -21.37 -10.65
C GLY A 27 -4.94 -20.47 -9.57
N ARG A 28 -3.61 -20.25 -9.57
CA ARG A 28 -2.92 -19.42 -8.58
C ARG A 28 -1.91 -18.48 -9.21
N TYR A 29 -1.82 -17.26 -8.69
CA TYR A 29 -0.80 -16.28 -9.03
C TYR A 29 0.56 -16.64 -8.40
N GLN A 30 1.63 -16.22 -9.06
CA GLN A 30 3.01 -16.46 -8.66
C GLN A 30 3.81 -15.16 -8.73
N ASN A 31 4.81 -15.01 -7.86
CA ASN A 31 5.76 -13.91 -7.94
C ASN A 31 6.56 -13.99 -9.25
N LEU A 32 6.92 -12.83 -9.82
CA LEU A 32 7.77 -12.76 -11.01
C LEU A 32 9.18 -13.31 -10.74
N GLU A 33 9.66 -13.12 -9.51
CA GLU A 33 10.91 -13.69 -9.03
C GLU A 33 10.62 -14.86 -8.08
N PRO A 34 11.38 -15.98 -8.18
CA PRO A 34 11.22 -17.10 -7.27
C PRO A 34 11.47 -16.67 -5.82
N VAL A 35 10.45 -16.84 -4.97
CA VAL A 35 10.55 -16.62 -3.53
C VAL A 35 10.59 -17.95 -2.79
N THR A 36 11.33 -18.00 -1.69
CA THR A 36 11.30 -19.17 -0.80
C THR A 36 9.94 -19.24 -0.14
N SER A 37 9.15 -20.26 -0.48
CA SER A 37 7.85 -20.50 0.15
C SER A 37 8.04 -20.90 1.62
N ARG A 38 7.35 -20.19 2.51
CA ARG A 38 7.29 -20.51 3.95
C ARG A 38 5.96 -21.20 4.24
N GLY A 39 6.02 -22.49 4.56
CA GLY A 39 4.85 -23.30 4.83
C GLY A 39 4.40 -23.27 6.30
N LEU A 40 3.35 -24.03 6.60
CA LEU A 40 2.80 -24.17 7.96
C LEU A 40 3.86 -24.61 8.99
N GLY A 41 4.81 -25.46 8.61
CA GLY A 41 5.90 -25.90 9.50
C GLY A 41 6.83 -24.75 9.91
N ASP A 42 7.17 -23.87 8.96
CA ASP A 42 7.96 -22.67 9.25
C ASP A 42 7.17 -21.69 10.12
N PHE A 43 5.87 -21.53 9.86
CA PHE A 43 4.99 -20.70 10.68
C PHE A 43 4.91 -21.21 12.13
N LEU A 44 4.70 -22.52 12.33
CA LEU A 44 4.69 -23.13 13.67
C LEU A 44 6.05 -22.99 14.37
N ARG A 45 7.15 -23.19 13.64
CA ARG A 45 8.51 -22.97 14.18
C ARG A 45 8.68 -21.53 14.68
N TRP A 46 8.17 -20.56 13.93
CA TRP A 46 8.19 -19.17 14.35
C TRP A 46 7.32 -18.94 15.59
N GLN A 47 6.07 -19.39 15.61
CA GLN A 47 5.16 -19.22 16.76
C GLN A 47 5.66 -19.89 18.05
N LEU A 48 6.44 -20.96 17.94
CA LEU A 48 7.04 -21.67 19.07
C LEU A 48 8.42 -21.13 19.47
N ALA A 49 9.03 -20.26 18.65
CA ALA A 49 10.30 -19.65 19.00
C ALA A 49 10.12 -18.75 20.24
N PRO A 50 11.14 -18.59 21.10
CA PRO A 50 11.08 -17.68 22.23
C PRO A 50 10.84 -16.24 21.73
N GLY A 51 9.59 -15.79 21.76
CA GLY A 51 9.21 -14.45 21.35
C GLY A 51 9.70 -13.40 22.35
N ARG A 52 10.09 -12.23 21.85
CA ARG A 52 10.28 -11.07 22.73
C ARG A 52 8.91 -10.54 23.14
N ARG A 53 8.75 -10.26 24.44
CA ARG A 53 7.57 -9.55 24.95
C ARG A 53 7.66 -8.10 24.51
N PHE A 54 6.64 -7.63 23.81
CA PHE A 54 6.43 -6.20 23.61
C PHE A 54 6.41 -5.52 24.98
N PRO A 55 7.24 -4.51 25.24
CA PRO A 55 7.12 -3.75 26.47
C PRO A 55 5.71 -3.13 26.51
N PRO A 56 4.96 -3.26 27.62
CA PRO A 56 3.70 -2.55 27.77
C PRO A 56 4.01 -1.05 27.70
N GLY A 57 3.58 -0.38 26.63
CA GLY A 57 4.07 0.94 26.27
C GLY A 57 2.98 1.82 25.65
N LYS A 58 3.18 3.14 25.77
CA LYS A 58 2.27 4.20 25.31
C LYS A 58 1.89 4.03 23.84
N ARG A 59 0.61 4.27 23.52
CA ARG A 59 0.16 4.44 22.14
C ARG A 59 0.98 5.52 21.45
N TYR A 60 1.24 5.34 20.14
CA TYR A 60 1.79 6.41 19.31
C TYR A 60 0.88 7.63 19.37
N THR A 61 1.47 8.81 19.22
CA THR A 61 0.72 10.07 19.20
C THR A 61 -0.29 10.02 18.06
N LEU A 62 -1.57 10.14 18.39
CA LEU A 62 -2.65 10.25 17.43
C LEU A 62 -3.01 11.72 17.29
N LEU A 63 -2.63 12.31 16.17
CA LEU A 63 -3.05 13.63 15.74
C LEU A 63 -4.47 13.55 15.16
N ARG A 64 -5.18 14.67 15.22
CA ARG A 64 -6.49 14.82 14.58
C ARG A 64 -6.33 15.76 13.39
N PRO A 65 -6.49 15.26 12.15
CA PRO A 65 -6.48 16.10 10.96
C PRO A 65 -7.52 17.22 11.09
N ASP A 66 -7.17 18.42 10.62
CA ASP A 66 -8.13 19.53 10.54
C ASP A 66 -9.16 19.24 9.43
N ALA A 67 -10.42 19.08 9.81
CA ALA A 67 -11.52 18.82 8.87
C ALA A 67 -11.64 19.91 7.79
N HIS A 68 -11.34 21.17 8.10
CA HIS A 68 -11.38 22.25 7.11
C HIS A 68 -10.35 22.07 6.01
N LEU A 69 -9.13 21.61 6.36
CA LEU A 69 -8.07 21.31 5.40
C LEU A 69 -8.42 20.09 4.54
N LEU A 70 -9.05 19.07 5.12
CA LEU A 70 -9.45 17.88 4.35
C LEU A 70 -10.60 18.16 3.37
N ILE A 71 -11.53 19.05 3.73
CA ILE A 71 -12.65 19.45 2.86
C ILE A 71 -12.16 20.43 1.78
N ASN A 72 -11.22 21.31 2.11
CA ASN A 72 -10.67 22.33 1.21
C ASN A 72 -9.13 22.15 1.11
N PRO A 73 -8.65 21.09 0.44
CA PRO A 73 -7.22 20.86 0.32
C PRO A 73 -6.56 21.98 -0.49
N PRO A 74 -5.26 22.23 -0.26
CA PRO A 74 -4.49 23.21 -1.03
C PRO A 74 -4.33 22.78 -2.49
N ALA A 75 -3.72 23.64 -3.31
CA ALA A 75 -3.44 23.32 -4.71
C ALA A 75 -2.30 22.30 -4.85
N GLU A 76 -1.34 22.33 -3.92
CA GLU A 76 -0.27 21.34 -3.80
C GLU A 76 -0.82 19.97 -3.36
N PRO A 77 -0.14 18.86 -3.72
CA PRO A 77 -0.51 17.55 -3.21
C PRO A 77 -0.48 17.52 -1.68
N GLN A 78 -1.47 16.86 -1.09
CA GLN A 78 -1.58 16.69 0.36
C GLN A 78 -1.73 15.21 0.70
N LEU A 79 -1.04 14.76 1.76
CA LEU A 79 -1.08 13.41 2.27
C LEU A 79 -1.47 13.43 3.75
N THR A 80 -2.41 12.58 4.14
CA THR A 80 -2.78 12.34 5.54
C THR A 80 -2.60 10.86 5.88
N TRP A 81 -1.82 10.54 6.91
CA TRP A 81 -1.64 9.15 7.33
C TRP A 81 -2.73 8.73 8.31
N LEU A 82 -3.56 7.74 7.94
CA LEU A 82 -4.65 7.24 8.78
C LEU A 82 -4.21 6.08 9.69
N GLY A 83 -3.01 5.54 9.44
CA GLY A 83 -2.43 4.38 10.09
C GLY A 83 -2.23 3.20 9.13
N HIS A 84 -1.25 2.35 9.43
CA HIS A 84 -0.88 1.18 8.64
C HIS A 84 -0.52 1.53 7.20
N ALA A 85 -1.13 0.89 6.21
CA ALA A 85 -1.06 1.24 4.79
C ALA A 85 -2.19 2.21 4.34
N SER A 86 -2.96 2.76 5.27
CA SER A 86 -4.08 3.65 4.99
C SER A 86 -3.67 5.11 4.94
N PHE A 87 -3.74 5.70 3.75
CA PHE A 87 -3.50 7.13 3.53
C PHE A 87 -4.68 7.77 2.80
N LEU A 88 -4.94 9.03 3.11
CA LEU A 88 -5.74 9.91 2.26
C LEU A 88 -4.78 10.81 1.50
N PHE A 89 -4.78 10.70 0.17
CA PHE A 89 -4.02 11.55 -0.74
C PHE A 89 -4.99 12.46 -1.50
N GLN A 90 -4.68 13.76 -1.53
CA GLN A 90 -5.53 14.78 -2.14
C GLN A 90 -4.72 15.62 -3.12
N TYR A 91 -5.12 15.64 -4.38
CA TYR A 91 -4.45 16.46 -5.40
C TYR A 91 -5.35 16.67 -6.62
N GLN A 92 -5.38 17.89 -7.17
CA GLN A 92 -6.16 18.23 -8.38
C GLN A 92 -7.65 17.81 -8.28
N GLY A 93 -8.26 17.98 -7.10
CA GLY A 93 -9.64 17.59 -6.83
C GLY A 93 -9.87 16.07 -6.65
N LEU A 94 -8.85 15.24 -6.81
CA LEU A 94 -8.91 13.81 -6.51
C LEU A 94 -8.66 13.58 -5.02
N ASN A 95 -9.56 12.82 -4.37
CA ASN A 95 -9.39 12.32 -3.01
C ASN A 95 -9.29 10.79 -3.08
N LEU A 96 -8.10 10.28 -2.77
CA LEU A 96 -7.68 8.90 -2.94
C LEU A 96 -7.43 8.25 -1.59
N LEU A 97 -7.92 7.04 -1.38
CA LEU A 97 -7.52 6.18 -0.26
C LEU A 97 -6.66 5.02 -0.73
N THR A 98 -5.65 4.66 0.05
CA THR A 98 -4.91 3.39 -0.09
C THR A 98 -5.34 2.44 1.02
N ASP A 99 -5.56 1.16 0.71
CA ASP A 99 -5.82 0.06 1.67
C ASP A 99 -6.53 0.49 2.96
N PRO A 100 -7.78 0.99 2.88
CA PRO A 100 -8.43 1.64 4.01
C PRO A 100 -8.87 0.61 5.05
N VAL A 101 -8.12 0.51 6.15
CA VAL A 101 -8.39 -0.38 7.28
C VAL A 101 -8.59 0.44 8.55
N LEU A 102 -9.87 0.65 8.88
CA LEU A 102 -10.27 1.48 10.02
C LEU A 102 -10.84 0.66 11.18
N SER A 103 -11.09 -0.64 10.97
CA SER A 103 -11.54 -1.56 12.02
C SER A 103 -10.55 -1.73 13.17
N ASP A 104 -11.04 -2.18 14.33
CA ASP A 104 -10.20 -2.46 15.50
C ASP A 104 -9.31 -3.70 15.31
N ARG A 105 -9.70 -4.62 14.41
CA ARG A 105 -8.95 -5.84 14.12
C ARG A 105 -8.78 -6.11 12.64
N ALA A 106 -7.60 -6.58 12.27
CA ALA A 106 -7.30 -7.14 10.96
C ALA A 106 -7.64 -8.64 10.94
N SER A 107 -8.93 -8.97 10.91
CA SER A 107 -9.40 -10.35 11.04
C SER A 107 -10.80 -10.54 10.46
N PRO A 108 -11.17 -11.76 10.01
CA PRO A 108 -12.56 -12.07 9.70
C PRO A 108 -13.47 -12.06 10.93
N PHE A 109 -12.90 -12.14 12.14
CA PHE A 109 -13.64 -12.20 13.39
C PHE A 109 -13.32 -11.01 14.30
N GLN A 110 -14.34 -10.46 14.95
CA GLN A 110 -14.17 -9.31 15.86
C GLN A 110 -13.52 -9.67 17.21
N LEU A 111 -13.44 -10.97 17.54
CA LEU A 111 -12.90 -11.46 18.82
C LEU A 111 -11.48 -12.04 18.71
N VAL A 112 -11.02 -12.40 17.52
CA VAL A 112 -9.76 -13.13 17.29
C VAL A 112 -8.92 -12.40 16.23
N GLY A 113 -7.60 -12.53 16.27
CA GLY A 113 -6.68 -11.94 15.29
C GLY A 113 -6.07 -10.60 15.74
N PRO A 114 -5.16 -10.01 14.95
CA PRO A 114 -4.41 -8.81 15.34
C PRO A 114 -5.34 -7.65 15.68
N LYS A 115 -5.20 -7.11 16.90
CA LYS A 115 -5.89 -5.89 17.33
C LYS A 115 -4.97 -4.69 17.08
N ARG A 116 -5.53 -3.60 16.57
CA ARG A 116 -4.79 -2.37 16.38
C ARG A 116 -4.28 -1.82 17.71
N PHE A 117 -3.04 -1.36 17.68
CA PHE A 117 -2.38 -0.69 18.78
C PHE A 117 -2.74 0.81 18.82
N THR A 118 -2.73 1.46 17.66
CA THR A 118 -3.05 2.89 17.50
C THR A 118 -4.38 3.04 16.77
N PRO A 119 -5.38 3.78 17.31
CA PRO A 119 -6.67 4.05 16.66
C PRO A 119 -6.53 4.76 15.30
N PRO A 120 -7.56 4.76 14.44
CA PRO A 120 -7.45 5.39 13.13
C PRO A 120 -7.58 6.89 13.32
N ALA A 121 -6.89 7.67 12.48
CA ALA A 121 -6.97 9.13 12.54
C ALA A 121 -8.39 9.65 12.23
N LEU A 122 -9.07 8.98 11.30
CA LEU A 122 -10.41 9.31 10.84
C LEU A 122 -11.28 8.06 10.76
N THR A 123 -12.56 8.24 11.01
CA THR A 123 -13.63 7.29 10.67
C THR A 123 -14.12 7.56 9.24
N VAL A 124 -14.85 6.60 8.65
CA VAL A 124 -15.49 6.80 7.34
C VAL A 124 -16.45 7.98 7.36
N ALA A 125 -17.05 8.36 8.49
CA ALA A 125 -17.97 9.50 8.56
C ALA A 125 -17.26 10.86 8.51
N GLU A 126 -16.02 10.94 8.98
CA GLU A 126 -15.22 12.18 9.04
C GLU A 126 -14.48 12.49 7.73
N MET A 127 -14.42 11.53 6.79
CA MET A 127 -13.71 11.72 5.53
C MET A 127 -14.35 12.80 4.62
N PRO A 128 -13.57 13.49 3.78
CA PRO A 128 -14.12 14.24 2.66
C PRO A 128 -14.75 13.28 1.62
N PRO A 129 -15.39 13.78 0.54
CA PRO A 129 -15.76 12.92 -0.58
C PRO A 129 -14.56 12.08 -1.04
N ILE A 130 -14.74 10.77 -1.22
CA ILE A 130 -13.68 9.88 -1.72
C ILE A 130 -14.04 9.45 -3.13
N HIS A 131 -13.11 9.63 -4.05
CA HIS A 131 -13.30 9.36 -5.46
C HIS A 131 -12.71 8.01 -5.87
N LEU A 132 -11.61 7.61 -5.23
CA LEU A 132 -10.86 6.42 -5.61
C LEU A 132 -10.30 5.71 -4.37
N VAL A 133 -10.37 4.38 -4.36
CA VAL A 133 -9.70 3.51 -3.38
C VAL A 133 -8.78 2.56 -4.14
N LEU A 134 -7.51 2.49 -3.72
CA LEU A 134 -6.56 1.48 -4.19
C LEU A 134 -6.51 0.35 -3.19
N ILE A 135 -6.68 -0.88 -3.67
CA ILE A 135 -6.47 -2.10 -2.89
C ILE A 135 -5.21 -2.77 -3.41
N SER A 136 -4.18 -2.95 -2.59
CA SER A 136 -2.94 -3.64 -3.01
C SER A 136 -3.15 -5.15 -3.10
N HIS A 137 -3.80 -5.75 -2.11
CA HIS A 137 -4.04 -7.19 -2.02
C HIS A 137 -5.15 -7.50 -1.00
N ASN A 138 -5.41 -8.79 -0.78
CA ASN A 138 -6.61 -9.23 -0.09
C ASN A 138 -6.44 -9.58 1.39
N HIS A 139 -5.27 -9.35 2.02
CA HIS A 139 -5.12 -9.64 3.45
C HIS A 139 -6.02 -8.76 4.31
N TYR A 140 -6.31 -9.19 5.54
CA TYR A 140 -7.31 -8.53 6.39
C TYR A 140 -6.88 -7.15 6.89
N ASP A 141 -5.59 -6.88 6.94
CA ASP A 141 -4.99 -5.58 7.28
C ASP A 141 -4.84 -4.64 6.07
N HIS A 142 -5.25 -5.08 4.87
CA HIS A 142 -5.26 -4.26 3.63
C HIS A 142 -6.64 -4.18 2.97
N LEU A 143 -7.48 -5.20 3.16
CA LEU A 143 -8.85 -5.26 2.66
C LEU A 143 -9.82 -5.54 3.82
N ASP A 144 -10.23 -4.44 4.48
CA ASP A 144 -11.21 -4.44 5.56
C ASP A 144 -12.64 -4.33 5.01
N GLU A 145 -13.39 -5.43 5.12
CA GLU A 145 -14.78 -5.50 4.67
C GLU A 145 -15.68 -4.46 5.33
N ALA A 146 -15.51 -4.21 6.63
CA ALA A 146 -16.37 -3.27 7.34
C ALA A 146 -16.13 -1.85 6.84
N THR A 147 -14.88 -1.48 6.58
CA THR A 147 -14.52 -0.19 6.00
C THR A 147 -15.01 -0.07 4.56
N VAL A 148 -14.77 -1.07 3.71
CA VAL A 148 -15.27 -1.08 2.31
C VAL A 148 -16.78 -0.90 2.24
N ARG A 149 -17.54 -1.62 3.07
CA ARG A 149 -19.01 -1.48 3.14
C ARG A 149 -19.46 -0.12 3.64
N GLN A 150 -18.72 0.50 4.56
CA GLN A 150 -19.02 1.86 5.03
C GLN A 150 -18.76 2.90 3.93
N LEU A 151 -17.62 2.78 3.23
CA LEU A 151 -17.26 3.66 2.12
C LEU A 151 -18.31 3.59 1.00
N HIS A 152 -18.66 2.39 0.55
CA HIS A 152 -19.66 2.21 -0.50
C HIS A 152 -21.05 2.72 -0.08
N ARG A 153 -21.48 2.48 1.17
CA ARG A 153 -22.74 3.04 1.68
C ARG A 153 -22.76 4.57 1.69
N ARG A 154 -21.62 5.21 1.96
CA ARG A 154 -21.52 6.67 2.07
C ARG A 154 -21.40 7.34 0.69
N PHE A 155 -20.58 6.79 -0.19
CA PHE A 155 -20.18 7.44 -1.44
C PHE A 155 -20.84 6.84 -2.69
N GLY A 156 -21.42 5.64 -2.59
CA GLY A 156 -22.11 4.98 -3.70
C GLY A 156 -21.22 4.79 -4.92
N ASP A 157 -21.78 5.06 -6.09
CA ASP A 157 -21.10 4.91 -7.38
C ASP A 157 -20.15 6.07 -7.72
N ASN A 158 -20.12 7.15 -6.91
CA ASN A 158 -19.10 8.20 -7.05
C ASN A 158 -17.72 7.71 -6.63
N LEU A 159 -17.65 6.58 -5.91
CA LEU A 159 -16.42 5.94 -5.49
C LEU A 159 -16.08 4.79 -6.43
N CYS A 160 -14.88 4.84 -7.02
CA CYS A 160 -14.30 3.73 -7.77
C CYS A 160 -13.30 2.96 -6.90
N PHE A 161 -13.25 1.63 -7.03
CA PHE A 161 -12.19 0.80 -6.44
C PHE A 161 -11.25 0.28 -7.54
N CYS A 162 -9.97 0.61 -7.44
CA CYS A 162 -8.90 -0.07 -8.18
C CYS A 162 -8.46 -1.31 -7.40
N ILE A 163 -8.60 -2.48 -8.01
CA ILE A 163 -8.36 -3.77 -7.38
C ILE A 163 -7.46 -4.65 -8.26
N PRO A 164 -6.59 -5.48 -7.66
CA PRO A 164 -5.82 -6.46 -8.40
C PRO A 164 -6.74 -7.55 -8.96
N MET A 165 -6.30 -8.15 -10.07
CA MET A 165 -7.01 -9.23 -10.75
C MET A 165 -7.45 -10.35 -9.80
N GLY A 166 -8.70 -10.79 -9.94
CA GLY A 166 -9.29 -11.89 -9.16
C GLY A 166 -10.07 -11.44 -7.92
N LEU A 167 -10.18 -10.13 -7.66
CA LEU A 167 -10.97 -9.60 -6.55
C LEU A 167 -12.36 -9.11 -6.93
N ARG A 168 -12.69 -8.96 -8.23
CA ARG A 168 -14.01 -8.47 -8.67
C ARG A 168 -15.18 -9.21 -8.02
N ARG A 169 -15.16 -10.54 -8.02
CA ARG A 169 -16.23 -11.35 -7.42
C ARG A 169 -16.41 -11.08 -5.91
N TRP A 170 -15.35 -10.73 -5.20
CA TRP A 170 -15.43 -10.38 -3.78
C TRP A 170 -16.19 -9.06 -3.59
N PHE A 171 -15.94 -8.06 -4.43
CA PHE A 171 -16.63 -6.77 -4.40
C PHE A 171 -18.08 -6.85 -4.88
N GLU A 172 -18.35 -7.57 -5.98
CA GLU A 172 -19.70 -7.72 -6.54
C GLU A 172 -20.65 -8.42 -5.56
N LYS A 173 -20.18 -9.42 -4.81
CA LYS A 173 -20.96 -10.06 -3.72
C LYS A 173 -21.39 -9.09 -2.62
N ARG A 174 -20.78 -7.91 -2.56
CA ARG A 174 -21.08 -6.84 -1.60
C ARG A 174 -21.85 -5.68 -2.23
N GLY A 175 -22.30 -5.83 -3.48
CA GLY A 175 -23.06 -4.83 -4.23
C GLY A 175 -22.21 -3.73 -4.88
N ILE A 176 -20.88 -3.90 -4.93
CA ILE A 176 -19.97 -2.89 -5.44
C ILE A 176 -19.59 -3.23 -6.88
N HIS A 177 -19.91 -2.33 -7.81
CA HIS A 177 -19.75 -2.57 -9.25
C HIS A 177 -18.87 -1.54 -9.97
N ASN A 178 -18.66 -0.36 -9.40
CA ASN A 178 -17.70 0.62 -9.92
C ASN A 178 -16.26 0.19 -9.59
N LEU A 179 -15.73 -0.72 -10.42
CA LEU A 179 -14.46 -1.42 -10.20
C LEU A 179 -13.55 -1.31 -11.42
N VAL A 180 -12.31 -0.88 -11.20
CA VAL A 180 -11.19 -1.06 -12.12
C VAL A 180 -10.39 -2.26 -11.65
N GLU A 181 -10.43 -3.35 -12.40
CA GLU A 181 -9.68 -4.58 -12.09
C GLU A 181 -8.54 -4.71 -13.09
N LEU A 182 -7.29 -4.74 -12.60
CA LEU A 182 -6.09 -4.73 -13.44
C LEU A 182 -5.11 -5.82 -13.02
N ASP A 183 -4.42 -6.37 -14.01
CA ASP A 183 -3.27 -7.24 -13.85
C ASP A 183 -1.96 -6.46 -13.88
N TRP A 184 -0.84 -7.07 -13.48
CA TRP A 184 0.46 -6.41 -13.50
C TRP A 184 0.81 -5.82 -14.85
N TRP A 185 1.38 -4.62 -14.81
CA TRP A 185 1.77 -3.78 -15.93
C TRP A 185 0.61 -3.28 -16.80
N GLN A 186 -0.63 -3.60 -16.45
CA GLN A 186 -1.80 -3.01 -17.07
C GLN A 186 -2.10 -1.63 -16.49
N SER A 187 -2.79 -0.82 -17.30
CA SER A 187 -3.20 0.53 -16.91
C SER A 187 -4.52 0.90 -17.55
N THR A 188 -5.19 1.88 -16.95
CA THR A 188 -6.36 2.53 -17.54
C THR A 188 -6.40 4.01 -17.17
N PRO A 189 -6.92 4.87 -18.05
CA PRO A 189 -7.26 6.24 -17.67
C PRO A 189 -8.23 6.24 -16.48
N LEU A 190 -8.05 7.18 -15.55
CA LEU A 190 -8.99 7.39 -14.45
C LEU A 190 -10.12 8.35 -14.91
N PRO A 191 -11.39 8.01 -14.67
CA PRO A 191 -12.53 8.79 -15.17
C PRO A 191 -12.77 10.13 -14.44
N LEU A 192 -11.96 10.46 -13.42
CA LEU A 192 -12.28 11.47 -12.41
C LEU A 192 -11.38 12.72 -12.46
N ALA A 193 -10.26 12.70 -13.19
CA ALA A 193 -9.40 13.86 -13.37
C ALA A 193 -8.89 13.93 -14.82
N THR A 194 -8.92 15.13 -15.41
CA THR A 194 -8.36 15.37 -16.73
C THR A 194 -6.88 15.00 -16.72
N GLN A 195 -6.48 14.06 -17.59
CA GLN A 195 -5.11 13.57 -17.71
C GLN A 195 -4.60 12.80 -16.47
N SER A 196 -5.35 11.75 -16.09
CA SER A 196 -4.93 10.82 -15.06
C SER A 196 -4.99 9.37 -15.53
N GLU A 197 -4.04 8.56 -15.06
CA GLU A 197 -3.91 7.15 -15.39
C GLU A 197 -3.44 6.38 -14.17
N VAL A 198 -3.99 5.18 -14.00
CA VAL A 198 -3.61 4.25 -12.93
C VAL A 198 -2.95 3.02 -13.53
N PHE A 199 -1.84 2.59 -12.95
CA PHE A 199 -1.06 1.43 -13.34
C PHE A 199 -1.03 0.43 -12.19
N CYS A 200 -1.32 -0.83 -12.48
CA CYS A 200 -1.11 -1.94 -11.55
C CYS A 200 0.34 -2.43 -11.72
N LEU A 201 1.16 -2.31 -10.68
CA LEU A 201 2.59 -2.66 -10.72
C LEU A 201 2.86 -3.90 -9.87
N PRO A 202 3.84 -4.74 -10.22
CA PRO A 202 4.14 -5.92 -9.42
C PRO A 202 4.66 -5.56 -8.04
N ALA A 203 4.38 -6.46 -7.10
CA ALA A 203 4.94 -6.51 -5.77
C ALA A 203 5.38 -7.97 -5.49
N GLN A 204 6.32 -8.17 -4.57
CA GLN A 204 6.77 -9.49 -4.17
C GLN A 204 6.04 -9.92 -2.89
N HIS A 205 4.87 -10.54 -3.02
CA HIS A 205 4.02 -10.88 -1.89
C HIS A 205 3.14 -12.11 -2.20
N PHE A 206 2.01 -12.25 -1.51
CA PHE A 206 1.04 -13.30 -1.73
C PHE A 206 -0.37 -12.79 -1.39
N SER A 207 -1.39 -13.63 -1.58
CA SER A 207 -2.76 -13.31 -1.16
C SER A 207 -3.41 -14.51 -0.48
N GLY A 208 -4.42 -14.26 0.34
CA GLY A 208 -5.23 -15.29 0.98
C GLY A 208 -6.07 -14.74 2.12
N ARG A 209 -7.35 -15.12 2.19
CA ARG A 209 -8.27 -14.77 3.27
C ARG A 209 -8.82 -16.00 3.98
N THR A 210 -8.77 -17.15 3.33
CA THR A 210 -9.29 -18.43 3.81
C THR A 210 -8.25 -19.52 3.58
N PRO A 211 -8.39 -20.69 4.23
CA PRO A 211 -7.42 -21.78 4.05
C PRO A 211 -7.28 -22.32 2.62
N THR A 212 -8.21 -21.98 1.71
CA THR A 212 -8.27 -22.56 0.36
C THR A 212 -8.01 -21.55 -0.77
N ASP A 213 -7.98 -20.26 -0.48
CA ASP A 213 -7.91 -19.18 -1.49
C ASP A 213 -6.51 -18.56 -1.65
N THR A 214 -5.47 -19.21 -1.13
CA THR A 214 -4.09 -18.73 -1.27
C THR A 214 -3.74 -18.44 -2.72
N ASN A 215 -3.35 -17.22 -3.03
CA ASN A 215 -2.97 -16.76 -4.36
C ASN A 215 -4.05 -16.93 -5.44
N THR A 216 -5.34 -17.03 -5.08
CA THR A 216 -6.41 -17.04 -6.10
C THR A 216 -6.74 -15.66 -6.63
N SER A 217 -6.27 -14.60 -5.97
CA SER A 217 -6.25 -13.22 -6.47
C SER A 217 -4.83 -12.67 -6.48
N LEU A 218 -4.58 -11.67 -7.30
CA LEU A 218 -3.30 -11.00 -7.43
C LEU A 218 -3.05 -10.05 -6.22
N TRP A 219 -1.80 -9.64 -6.06
CA TRP A 219 -1.31 -8.59 -5.15
C TRP A 219 -0.48 -7.60 -5.97
N CYS A 220 -0.48 -6.31 -5.64
CA CYS A 220 0.22 -5.31 -6.44
C CYS A 220 0.62 -4.07 -5.65
N GLY A 221 1.52 -3.28 -6.23
CA GLY A 221 1.59 -1.85 -5.97
C GLY A 221 0.77 -1.08 -7.02
N TRP A 222 0.56 0.21 -6.80
CA TRP A 222 -0.16 1.09 -7.71
C TRP A 222 0.68 2.32 -8.03
N LEU A 223 0.68 2.76 -9.28
CA LEU A 223 1.17 4.09 -9.66
C LEU A 223 0.03 4.89 -10.26
N LEU A 224 -0.13 6.13 -9.81
CA LEU A 224 -1.03 7.10 -10.40
C LEU A 224 -0.23 8.23 -11.01
N GLU A 225 -0.49 8.52 -12.28
CA GLU A 225 -0.10 9.77 -12.91
C GLU A 225 -1.29 10.73 -12.84
N ILE A 226 -1.11 11.89 -12.21
CA ILE A 226 -2.15 12.91 -12.03
C ILE A 226 -1.56 14.26 -12.40
N ALA A 227 -1.94 14.83 -13.55
CA ALA A 227 -1.46 16.16 -13.98
C ALA A 227 0.08 16.33 -13.91
N GLY A 228 0.84 15.25 -14.15
CA GLY A 228 2.30 15.23 -14.19
C GLY A 228 2.94 14.74 -12.90
N PHE A 229 2.15 14.60 -11.84
CA PHE A 229 2.60 14.07 -10.55
C PHE A 229 2.48 12.55 -10.54
N ARG A 230 3.56 11.86 -10.15
CA ARG A 230 3.61 10.40 -9.99
C ARG A 230 3.53 10.02 -8.51
N PHE A 231 2.40 9.45 -8.13
CA PHE A 231 2.17 8.87 -6.81
C PHE A 231 2.29 7.34 -6.89
N TYR A 232 3.21 6.75 -6.12
CA TYR A 232 3.39 5.31 -6.00
C TYR A 232 2.94 4.81 -4.63
N PHE A 233 2.15 3.75 -4.62
CA PHE A 233 1.76 3.01 -3.43
C PHE A 233 2.28 1.58 -3.53
N GLY A 234 3.26 1.22 -2.70
CA GLY A 234 3.98 -0.05 -2.86
C GLY A 234 3.23 -1.32 -2.43
N GLY A 235 2.12 -1.18 -1.69
CA GLY A 235 1.51 -2.32 -1.00
C GLY A 235 2.50 -3.03 -0.06
N ASP A 236 2.19 -4.29 0.26
CA ASP A 236 3.13 -5.18 0.95
C ASP A 236 4.02 -5.88 -0.06
N THR A 237 5.31 -5.94 0.25
CA THR A 237 6.29 -6.45 -0.69
C THR A 237 7.58 -6.85 0.01
N GLY A 238 8.19 -7.94 -0.44
CA GLY A 238 9.61 -8.22 -0.27
C GLY A 238 10.44 -7.42 -1.28
N TYR A 239 11.76 -7.45 -1.12
CA TYR A 239 12.68 -6.80 -2.06
C TYR A 239 12.97 -7.69 -3.27
N GLY A 240 13.03 -7.10 -4.47
CA GLY A 240 13.28 -7.80 -5.73
C GLY A 240 13.73 -6.87 -6.85
N LYS A 241 14.13 -7.44 -8.00
CA LYS A 241 14.49 -6.68 -9.21
C LYS A 241 13.34 -5.83 -9.74
N ILE A 242 12.08 -6.20 -9.44
CA ILE A 242 10.88 -5.47 -9.88
C ILE A 242 10.96 -3.95 -9.67
N PHE A 243 11.61 -3.47 -8.61
CA PHE A 243 11.73 -2.03 -8.33
C PHE A 243 12.63 -1.28 -9.32
N ARG A 244 13.68 -1.94 -9.83
CA ARG A 244 14.51 -1.37 -10.90
C ARG A 244 13.74 -1.30 -12.21
N ASP A 245 12.93 -2.32 -12.52
CA ASP A 245 12.06 -2.31 -13.71
C ASP A 245 11.00 -1.18 -13.60
N ILE A 246 10.45 -0.94 -12.41
CA ILE A 246 9.56 0.20 -12.14
C ILE A 246 10.31 1.52 -12.34
N GLY A 247 11.51 1.68 -11.78
CA GLY A 247 12.31 2.90 -11.92
C GLY A 247 12.68 3.20 -13.37
N GLU A 248 13.07 2.19 -14.16
CA GLU A 248 13.39 2.37 -15.58
C GLU A 248 12.19 2.85 -16.41
N LEU A 249 10.95 2.50 -16.01
CA LEU A 249 9.73 2.87 -16.71
C LEU A 249 9.14 4.21 -16.25
N PHE A 250 9.22 4.50 -14.95
CA PHE A 250 8.43 5.55 -14.31
C PHE A 250 9.24 6.60 -13.56
N SER A 251 10.58 6.49 -13.49
CA SER A 251 11.39 7.53 -12.85
C SER A 251 11.31 8.87 -13.61
N PRO A 252 11.34 10.01 -12.90
CA PRO A 252 11.23 10.12 -11.45
C PRO A 252 9.81 9.85 -10.95
N ILE A 253 9.68 9.24 -9.77
CA ILE A 253 8.44 9.16 -9.01
C ILE A 253 8.43 10.29 -7.99
N ASP A 254 7.37 11.09 -7.93
CA ASP A 254 7.35 12.28 -7.06
C ASP A 254 7.15 11.91 -5.60
N LEU A 255 6.20 11.01 -5.31
CA LEU A 255 5.93 10.50 -3.97
C LEU A 255 5.72 8.99 -3.98
N ALA A 256 6.39 8.28 -3.08
CA ALA A 256 6.25 6.84 -2.89
C ALA A 256 5.90 6.46 -1.45
N LEU A 257 4.83 5.69 -1.25
CA LEU A 257 4.52 5.05 0.02
C LEU A 257 5.15 3.65 0.04
N ILE A 258 6.07 3.41 0.98
CA ILE A 258 6.89 2.18 1.03
C ILE A 258 6.79 1.57 2.43
N PRO A 259 6.49 0.26 2.57
CA PRO A 259 6.36 -0.35 3.89
C PRO A 259 7.73 -0.41 4.59
N ILE A 260 7.72 -0.22 5.91
CA ILE A 260 8.92 -0.29 6.75
C ILE A 260 8.77 -1.24 7.95
N GLY A 261 7.57 -1.78 8.19
CA GLY A 261 7.29 -2.74 9.26
C GLY A 261 6.99 -4.15 8.76
N ALA A 262 6.54 -5.01 9.67
CA ALA A 262 6.21 -6.42 9.43
C ALA A 262 7.37 -7.29 8.94
N TYR A 263 8.60 -6.97 9.34
CA TYR A 263 9.79 -7.58 8.75
C TYR A 263 10.45 -8.67 9.59
N ASP A 264 10.10 -8.86 10.87
CA ASP A 264 10.74 -9.86 11.72
C ASP A 264 9.87 -11.09 12.03
N PRO A 265 10.47 -12.29 12.11
CA PRO A 265 11.90 -12.55 11.96
C PRO A 265 12.32 -12.61 10.48
N ARG A 266 13.45 -11.97 10.14
CA ARG A 266 13.94 -11.90 8.74
C ARG A 266 13.97 -13.23 8.00
N TRP A 267 14.37 -14.33 8.64
CA TRP A 267 14.43 -15.63 7.96
C TRP A 267 13.06 -16.07 7.40
N PHE A 268 11.96 -15.68 8.07
CA PHE A 268 10.60 -15.99 7.67
C PHE A 268 10.01 -14.88 6.78
N MET A 269 10.16 -13.62 7.18
CA MET A 269 9.46 -12.48 6.58
C MET A 269 10.15 -11.88 5.35
N ALA A 270 11.47 -12.01 5.21
CA ALA A 270 12.23 -11.37 4.11
C ALA A 270 11.69 -11.62 2.68
N PRO A 271 11.16 -12.81 2.34
CA PRO A 271 10.61 -13.04 1.01
C PRO A 271 9.39 -12.17 0.68
N VAL A 272 8.65 -11.68 1.67
CA VAL A 272 7.33 -11.04 1.49
C VAL A 272 7.20 -9.66 2.15
N HIS A 273 8.11 -9.29 3.05
CA HIS A 273 8.16 -7.96 3.68
C HIS A 273 9.59 -7.42 3.70
N VAL A 274 9.72 -6.17 3.27
CA VAL A 274 10.97 -5.41 3.36
C VAL A 274 11.27 -4.92 4.77
N ALA A 275 12.54 -4.96 5.14
CA ALA A 275 13.04 -4.20 6.29
C ALA A 275 13.31 -2.73 5.90
N PRO A 276 13.48 -1.80 6.85
CA PRO A 276 13.74 -0.39 6.54
C PRO A 276 14.94 -0.15 5.61
N GLU A 277 15.99 -0.96 5.70
CA GLU A 277 17.15 -0.87 4.80
C GLU A 277 16.82 -1.29 3.35
N GLU A 278 15.87 -2.20 3.18
CA GLU A 278 15.33 -2.56 1.85
C GLU A 278 14.36 -1.51 1.35
N ALA A 279 13.58 -0.88 2.23
CA ALA A 279 12.72 0.25 1.87
C ALA A 279 13.54 1.42 1.30
N VAL A 280 14.70 1.74 1.91
CA VAL A 280 15.63 2.75 1.36
C VAL A 280 16.15 2.36 -0.02
N ARG A 281 16.44 1.08 -0.25
CA ARG A 281 16.83 0.58 -1.58
C ARG A 281 15.69 0.72 -2.59
N ILE A 282 14.46 0.42 -2.21
CA ILE A 282 13.28 0.63 -3.06
C ILE A 282 13.17 2.10 -3.46
N HIS A 283 13.28 3.02 -2.50
CA HIS A 283 13.25 4.48 -2.75
C HIS A 283 14.24 4.88 -3.85
N GLN A 284 15.48 4.37 -3.78
CA GLN A 284 16.52 4.62 -4.77
C GLN A 284 16.20 3.95 -6.12
N ASP A 285 15.84 2.66 -6.11
CA ASP A 285 15.62 1.85 -7.32
C ASP A 285 14.47 2.36 -8.18
N ILE A 286 13.39 2.85 -7.56
CA ILE A 286 12.25 3.43 -8.28
C ILE A 286 12.49 4.90 -8.67
N GLY A 287 13.60 5.50 -8.23
CA GLY A 287 13.91 6.91 -8.46
C GLY A 287 12.91 7.86 -7.80
N ALA A 288 12.49 7.57 -6.57
CA ALA A 288 11.56 8.43 -5.84
C ALA A 288 12.23 9.71 -5.35
N ARG A 289 11.54 10.85 -5.48
CA ARG A 289 11.99 12.15 -4.94
C ARG A 289 11.65 12.29 -3.46
N GLN A 290 10.46 11.83 -3.08
CA GLN A 290 9.99 11.77 -1.71
C GLN A 290 9.42 10.37 -1.46
N SER A 291 9.64 9.84 -0.26
CA SER A 291 8.97 8.65 0.23
C SER A 291 8.39 8.85 1.62
N VAL A 292 7.36 8.07 1.95
CA VAL A 292 6.78 8.00 3.30
C VAL A 292 6.70 6.54 3.73
N GLY A 293 7.18 6.29 4.95
CA GLY A 293 7.15 4.95 5.55
C GLY A 293 5.75 4.56 5.98
N MET A 294 5.31 3.36 5.61
CA MET A 294 4.00 2.81 5.98
C MET A 294 4.11 1.43 6.65
N HIS A 295 2.97 0.82 6.98
CA HIS A 295 2.89 -0.56 7.53
C HIS A 295 3.56 -0.73 8.91
N TRP A 296 3.65 0.35 9.69
CA TRP A 296 4.23 0.32 11.04
C TRP A 296 3.34 1.04 12.05
N GLY A 297 3.63 0.89 13.35
CA GLY A 297 3.01 1.67 14.43
C GLY A 297 1.51 1.43 14.65
N THR A 298 0.88 0.49 13.93
CA THR A 298 -0.59 0.35 13.89
C THR A 298 -1.08 -1.01 14.33
N PHE A 299 -0.58 -2.11 13.77
CA PHE A 299 -0.89 -3.48 14.20
C PHE A 299 0.39 -4.19 14.61
N VAL A 300 0.29 -5.08 15.61
CA VAL A 300 1.37 -6.01 15.94
C VAL A 300 1.19 -7.26 15.08
N LEU A 301 1.92 -7.33 13.96
CA LEU A 301 1.81 -8.43 12.99
C LEU A 301 2.96 -9.44 13.10
N THR A 302 4.08 -9.00 13.64
CA THR A 302 5.41 -9.64 13.57
C THR A 302 6.19 -9.37 14.86
N ASP A 303 7.45 -9.80 14.91
CA ASP A 303 8.22 -9.83 16.16
C ASP A 303 9.00 -8.53 16.46
N GLU A 304 9.16 -7.61 15.51
CA GLU A 304 9.92 -6.38 15.76
C GLU A 304 9.20 -5.47 16.75
N PRO A 305 9.92 -4.73 17.62
CA PRO A 305 9.32 -3.67 18.42
C PRO A 305 8.65 -2.63 17.53
N MET A 306 7.43 -2.22 17.88
CA MET A 306 6.63 -1.31 17.07
C MET A 306 7.32 0.05 16.79
N ASP A 307 8.25 0.48 17.65
CA ASP A 307 8.99 1.75 17.57
C ASP A 307 10.38 1.60 16.91
N GLU A 308 10.76 0.38 16.53
CA GLU A 308 12.01 0.09 15.82
C GLU A 308 12.00 0.55 14.35
N PRO A 309 10.92 0.36 13.55
CA PRO A 309 10.94 0.70 12.12
C PRO A 309 11.38 2.12 11.81
N PRO A 310 10.87 3.19 12.47
CA PRO A 310 11.34 4.55 12.21
C PRO A 310 12.82 4.77 12.52
N ARG A 311 13.33 4.17 13.62
CA ARG A 311 14.73 4.30 14.03
C ARG A 311 15.65 3.61 13.04
N ARG A 312 15.29 2.41 12.58
CA ARG A 312 16.05 1.67 11.57
C ARG A 312 16.01 2.37 10.22
N LEU A 313 14.89 2.99 9.86
CA LEU A 313 14.80 3.80 8.64
C LEU A 313 15.77 4.98 8.71
N GLN A 314 15.76 5.74 9.81
CA GLN A 314 16.68 6.86 10.02
C GLN A 314 18.15 6.43 9.86
N LEU A 315 18.56 5.36 10.56
CA LEU A 315 19.91 4.81 10.46
C LEU A 315 20.25 4.32 9.03
N ALA A 316 19.29 3.76 8.31
CA ALA A 316 19.49 3.33 6.93
C ALA A 316 19.70 4.52 5.98
N LEU A 317 18.95 5.60 6.17
CA LEU A 317 19.10 6.85 5.40
C LEU A 317 20.46 7.51 5.66
N GLU A 318 20.85 7.63 6.92
CA GLU A 318 22.17 8.17 7.32
C GLU A 318 23.31 7.40 6.67
N ARG A 319 23.27 6.06 6.69
CA ARG A 319 24.30 5.20 6.07
C ARG A 319 24.41 5.38 4.56
N GLN A 320 23.32 5.75 3.88
CA GLN A 320 23.27 5.98 2.44
C GLN A 320 23.45 7.45 2.06
N GLY A 321 23.62 8.35 3.04
CA GLY A 321 23.73 9.79 2.80
C GLY A 321 22.45 10.42 2.22
N ILE A 322 21.28 9.85 2.52
CA ILE A 322 19.97 10.34 2.05
C ILE A 322 19.36 11.22 3.14
N SER A 323 18.85 12.39 2.76
CA SER A 323 18.15 13.29 3.70
C SER A 323 16.89 12.64 4.26
N GLU A 324 16.63 12.82 5.56
CA GLU A 324 15.34 12.44 6.19
C GLU A 324 14.14 13.10 5.50
N SER A 325 14.34 14.28 4.91
CA SER A 325 13.29 14.96 4.15
C SER A 325 12.93 14.25 2.84
N ALA A 326 13.78 13.35 2.34
CA ALA A 326 13.53 12.56 1.13
C ALA A 326 12.81 11.25 1.44
N PHE A 327 12.88 10.73 2.67
CA PHE A 327 12.11 9.57 3.10
C PHE A 327 11.65 9.75 4.55
N ARG A 328 10.40 10.17 4.69
CA ARG A 328 9.79 10.62 5.94
C ARG A 328 9.08 9.50 6.68
N VAL A 329 8.95 9.68 7.98
CA VAL A 329 8.03 8.93 8.83
C VAL A 329 7.00 9.92 9.35
N MET A 330 5.72 9.67 9.08
CA MET A 330 4.63 10.49 9.58
C MET A 330 4.14 9.98 10.94
N GLN A 331 3.48 10.83 11.72
CA GLN A 331 2.68 10.43 12.87
C GLN A 331 1.24 10.13 12.46
N HIS A 332 0.55 9.25 13.21
CA HIS A 332 -0.86 8.95 12.92
C HIS A 332 -1.69 10.23 12.94
N GLY A 333 -2.42 10.49 11.85
CA GLY A 333 -3.24 11.68 11.67
C GLY A 333 -2.48 12.95 11.29
N GLU A 334 -1.16 12.86 11.05
CA GLU A 334 -0.40 13.96 10.47
C GLU A 334 -0.88 14.27 9.05
N VAL A 335 -0.94 15.56 8.72
CA VAL A 335 -1.26 16.08 7.39
C VAL A 335 -0.01 16.76 6.85
N TRP A 336 0.40 16.42 5.64
CA TRP A 336 1.60 16.95 4.99
C TRP A 336 1.29 17.45 3.58
N SER A 337 1.62 18.71 3.29
CA SER A 337 1.58 19.31 1.96
C SER A 337 2.96 19.22 1.29
N ILE A 338 2.97 18.82 0.01
CA ILE A 338 4.16 18.34 -0.73
C ILE A 338 4.69 19.37 -1.70
#